data_AF-A0A351SE89-F1
#
_entry.id   AF-A0A351SE89-F1
#
_cell.length_a   1.000
_cell.length_b   1.000
_cell.length_c   1.000
_cell.angle_alpha   90.00
_cell.angle_beta   90.00
_cell.angle_gamma   90.00
#
_symmetry.space_group_name_H-M   'P 1'
#
loop_
_entity.id
_entity.type
_entity.pdbx_description
1 polymer ?
#
loop_
_entity_poly.entity_id
_entity_poly.type
_entity_poly.pdbx_seq_one_letter_code
_entity_poly.pdbx_strand_id
1 'polypeptide(L)'
;YTSGTTGKPKGVITTHRYYFDNFIRASKAVDISPGTEYLSYVPTAWATEQMLGVGMGLLLPMVINFPEKPEEVLNNIRELAVEYMSFGPRQWESLAASVQAKMLDAGPLRKKIYEWGVKIGWDVNVSRMDGKTPPLLSKLLYPLADKLVLHHLRDNLGLTRAKVAISGGASMAPDVFRFFHAMGVPLRNMYGASEFGLFTAHQGDVFNLETVGHWMQADPRYGQPIEWRIGPGSELQVKGGSGFSGYYKREEKSAEKFVDDGWFCTGDAVNMTDSGELVFLERVDDMRELSTGHNYPPQFIETRLRFSPFIKDVMMVGDKTHPYVSALINIDPEVVGRWAEERKVAYSTFPDLSQKAEIRELIREEIQKVNEFLAPESRVKRFANFPKELDPDEGELTRTRKLRREFLEDRYNMIIEAIYSDASAVDCDIAIAYQDGRKGNFSAHVEITDIEGSEISAAA
;
A
#
# COMPACT_ATOMS: atom_id res chain seq x y z
N TYR A 1 -2.31 -17.10 17.69
CA TYR A 1 -3.66 -16.52 17.88
C TYR A 1 -3.80 -15.33 16.94
N THR A 2 -4.99 -15.09 16.39
CA THR A 2 -5.30 -13.94 15.51
C THR A 2 -6.55 -13.23 16.02
N SER A 3 -6.58 -11.90 16.02
CA SER A 3 -7.74 -11.12 16.51
C SER A 3 -8.81 -10.89 15.43
N GLY A 4 -8.48 -11.04 14.15
CA GLY A 4 -9.39 -10.73 13.03
C GLY A 4 -10.11 -9.37 13.18
N THR A 5 -11.20 -9.17 12.42
CA THR A 5 -12.07 -7.98 12.50
C THR A 5 -12.88 -7.94 13.80
N THR A 6 -13.14 -9.10 14.41
CA THR A 6 -13.99 -9.25 15.61
C THR A 6 -13.34 -8.87 16.95
N GLY A 7 -12.03 -8.57 16.96
CA GLY A 7 -11.27 -8.15 18.16
C GLY A 7 -10.98 -9.26 19.19
N LYS A 8 -11.79 -10.32 19.27
CA LYS A 8 -11.54 -11.46 20.16
C LYS A 8 -10.51 -12.44 19.55
N PRO A 9 -9.39 -12.73 20.23
CA PRO A 9 -8.38 -13.64 19.72
C PRO A 9 -8.92 -15.06 19.47
N LYS A 10 -8.62 -15.62 18.30
CA LYS A 10 -8.91 -16.99 17.88
C LYS A 10 -7.59 -17.75 17.72
N GLY A 11 -7.49 -18.94 18.28
CA GLY A 11 -6.30 -19.78 18.14
C GLY A 11 -6.39 -20.57 16.84
N VAL A 12 -5.68 -20.16 15.78
CA VAL A 12 -5.55 -20.99 14.57
C VAL A 12 -4.80 -22.27 14.92
N ILE A 13 -5.36 -23.42 14.58
CA ILE A 13 -4.68 -24.71 14.74
C ILE A 13 -3.68 -24.87 13.59
N THR A 14 -2.39 -24.92 13.92
CA THR A 14 -1.32 -25.20 12.95
C THR A 14 -0.76 -26.60 13.19
N THR A 15 -0.69 -27.42 12.13
CA THR A 15 -0.15 -28.78 12.19
C THR A 15 1.30 -28.80 11.68
N HIS A 16 2.05 -29.89 11.92
CA HIS A 16 3.37 -30.04 11.30
C HIS A 16 3.29 -29.96 9.77
N ARG A 17 2.23 -30.54 9.18
CA ARG A 17 1.97 -30.47 7.73
C ARG A 17 1.84 -29.02 7.24
N TYR A 18 1.13 -28.18 7.98
CA TYR A 18 1.01 -26.74 7.68
C TYR A 18 2.39 -26.06 7.58
N TYR A 19 3.29 -26.34 8.52
CA TYR A 19 4.63 -25.76 8.50
C TYR A 19 5.45 -26.24 7.30
N PHE A 20 5.47 -27.55 7.02
CA PHE A 20 6.24 -28.10 5.89
C PHE A 20 5.73 -27.62 4.52
N ASP A 21 4.42 -27.57 4.33
CA ASP A 21 3.82 -27.10 3.07
C ASP A 21 4.17 -25.63 2.81
N ASN A 22 3.94 -24.76 3.79
CA ASN A 22 4.26 -23.34 3.67
C ASN A 22 5.75 -23.05 3.51
N PHE A 23 6.58 -23.82 4.21
CA PHE A 23 8.02 -23.76 4.06
C PHE A 23 8.47 -24.06 2.62
N ILE A 24 7.94 -25.13 2.01
CA ILE A 24 8.32 -25.50 0.65
C ILE A 24 7.81 -24.46 -0.35
N ARG A 25 6.61 -23.92 -0.13
CA ARG A 25 6.08 -22.82 -0.93
C ARG A 25 7.00 -21.60 -0.90
N ALA A 26 7.43 -21.16 0.29
CA ALA A 26 8.35 -20.05 0.44
C ALA A 26 9.71 -20.33 -0.23
N SER A 27 10.33 -21.48 0.04
CA SER A 27 11.65 -21.82 -0.51
C SER A 27 11.67 -22.04 -2.03
N LYS A 28 10.54 -22.39 -2.65
CA LYS A 28 10.41 -22.42 -4.11
C LYS A 28 10.12 -21.04 -4.71
N ALA A 29 9.45 -20.16 -3.97
CA ALA A 29 9.08 -18.83 -4.44
C ALA A 29 10.27 -17.86 -4.43
N VAL A 30 11.19 -18.02 -3.47
CA VAL A 30 12.41 -17.19 -3.35
C VAL A 30 13.63 -18.08 -3.20
N ASP A 31 14.72 -17.71 -3.88
CA ASP A 31 15.96 -18.47 -3.84
C ASP A 31 16.72 -18.17 -2.53
N ILE A 32 16.91 -19.21 -1.71
CA ILE A 32 17.57 -19.13 -0.42
C ILE A 32 18.79 -20.03 -0.44
N SER A 33 19.96 -19.40 -0.50
CA SER A 33 21.23 -20.10 -0.52
C SER A 33 21.64 -20.58 0.89
N PRO A 34 22.43 -21.67 0.99
CA PRO A 34 23.07 -22.02 2.26
C PRO A 34 23.93 -20.89 2.82
N GLY A 35 23.84 -20.66 4.13
CA GLY A 35 24.49 -19.56 4.85
C GLY A 35 23.75 -18.23 4.77
N THR A 36 22.53 -18.18 4.21
CA THR A 36 21.74 -16.93 4.16
C THR A 36 21.50 -16.41 5.58
N GLU A 37 21.92 -15.16 5.81
CA GLU A 37 21.73 -14.43 7.07
C GLU A 37 20.32 -13.84 7.13
N TYR A 38 19.56 -14.20 8.16
CA TYR A 38 18.23 -13.66 8.46
C TYR A 38 18.22 -13.04 9.85
N LEU A 39 17.56 -11.88 10.01
CA LEU A 39 17.27 -11.30 11.32
C LEU A 39 15.80 -11.52 11.70
N SER A 40 15.59 -12.39 12.69
CA SER A 40 14.31 -12.65 13.34
C SER A 40 13.99 -11.51 14.32
N TYR A 41 13.39 -10.42 13.83
CA TYR A 41 12.99 -9.28 14.68
C TYR A 41 11.47 -9.27 14.99
N VAL A 42 10.67 -10.05 14.26
CA VAL A 42 9.22 -10.10 14.46
C VAL A 42 8.92 -10.97 15.68
N PRO A 43 7.88 -10.67 16.49
CA PRO A 43 7.55 -11.51 17.63
C PRO A 43 7.29 -12.97 17.22
N THR A 44 7.89 -13.92 17.94
CA THR A 44 7.70 -15.36 17.71
C THR A 44 6.24 -15.81 17.80
N ALA A 45 5.36 -15.02 18.41
CA ALA A 45 3.92 -15.29 18.45
C ALA A 45 3.21 -15.12 17.09
N TRP A 46 3.85 -14.44 16.12
CA TRP A 46 3.28 -14.18 14.80
C TRP A 46 3.53 -15.36 13.85
N ALA A 47 2.55 -15.63 12.98
CA ALA A 47 2.66 -16.73 12.02
C ALA A 47 3.90 -16.58 11.10
N THR A 48 4.23 -15.34 10.72
CA THR A 48 5.42 -15.02 9.93
C THR A 48 6.70 -15.56 10.57
N GLU A 49 6.90 -15.34 11.87
CA GLU A 49 8.14 -15.78 12.55
C GLU A 49 8.15 -17.29 12.81
N GLN A 50 6.97 -17.89 13.04
CA GLN A 50 6.85 -19.36 13.11
C GLN A 50 7.22 -20.01 11.77
N MET A 51 6.93 -19.36 10.64
CA MET A 51 7.19 -19.89 9.30
C MET A 51 8.60 -19.55 8.79
N LEU A 52 9.00 -18.28 8.82
CA LEU A 52 10.24 -17.77 8.25
C LEU A 52 11.44 -17.89 9.21
N GLY A 53 11.25 -17.63 10.51
CA GLY A 53 12.31 -17.82 11.49
C GLY A 53 12.45 -19.28 11.88
N VAL A 54 11.53 -19.75 12.72
CA VAL A 54 11.62 -21.08 13.29
C VAL A 54 11.56 -22.15 12.19
N GLY A 55 10.57 -22.07 11.30
CA GLY A 55 10.36 -23.07 10.24
C GLY A 55 11.55 -23.16 9.28
N MET A 56 11.91 -22.06 8.61
CA MET A 56 13.02 -22.09 7.65
C MET A 56 14.38 -22.32 8.32
N GLY A 57 14.61 -21.81 9.54
CA GLY A 57 15.85 -22.08 10.27
C GLY A 57 16.10 -23.54 10.62
N LEU A 58 15.03 -24.32 10.81
CA LEU A 58 15.13 -25.75 11.08
C LEU A 58 15.29 -26.59 9.81
N LEU A 59 14.87 -26.06 8.65
CA LEU A 59 14.73 -26.84 7.41
C LEU A 59 15.68 -26.40 6.30
N LEU A 60 16.24 -25.20 6.38
CA LEU A 60 17.24 -24.67 5.46
C LEU A 60 18.54 -24.38 6.21
N PRO A 61 19.68 -24.52 5.53
CA PRO A 61 20.98 -24.12 6.08
C PRO A 61 21.08 -22.58 6.14
N MET A 62 20.33 -21.94 7.03
CA MET A 62 20.33 -20.47 7.25
C MET A 62 20.97 -20.13 8.59
N VAL A 63 21.45 -18.90 8.72
CA VAL A 63 21.88 -18.32 9.99
C VAL A 63 20.77 -17.39 10.47
N ILE A 64 20.20 -17.70 11.63
CA ILE A 64 19.16 -16.89 12.25
C ILE A 64 19.77 -16.07 13.37
N ASN A 65 19.68 -14.77 13.20
CA ASN A 65 20.12 -13.77 14.16
C ASN A 65 18.90 -13.24 14.91
N PHE A 66 19.11 -12.90 16.18
CA PHE A 66 18.09 -12.29 17.03
C PHE A 66 18.64 -10.95 17.54
N PRO A 67 17.86 -9.87 17.44
CA PRO A 67 18.30 -8.58 17.98
C PRO A 67 18.34 -8.66 19.51
N GLU A 68 19.29 -7.95 20.13
CA GLU A 68 19.39 -7.91 21.59
C GLU A 68 18.17 -7.19 22.21
N LYS A 69 17.68 -6.16 21.53
CA LYS A 69 16.52 -5.34 21.93
C LYS A 69 15.79 -4.78 20.71
N PRO A 70 14.48 -4.43 20.82
CA PRO A 70 13.72 -3.85 19.71
C PRO A 70 14.34 -2.58 19.11
N GLU A 71 14.99 -1.76 19.92
CA GLU A 71 15.62 -0.51 19.49
C GLU A 71 16.86 -0.74 18.62
N GLU A 72 17.51 -1.91 18.75
CA GLU A 72 18.74 -2.25 18.03
C GLU A 72 18.50 -2.88 16.66
N VAL A 73 17.24 -3.15 16.28
CA VAL A 73 16.91 -3.85 15.03
C VAL A 73 17.56 -3.20 13.80
N LEU A 74 17.47 -1.88 13.66
CA LEU A 74 18.08 -1.17 12.52
C LEU A 74 19.61 -1.19 12.57
N ASN A 75 20.21 -1.11 13.76
CA ASN A 75 21.66 -1.20 13.92
C ASN A 75 22.15 -2.60 13.57
N ASN A 76 21.48 -3.65 14.05
CA ASN A 76 21.83 -5.04 13.77
C ASN A 76 21.65 -5.38 12.28
N ILE A 77 20.65 -4.82 11.59
CA ILE A 77 20.50 -4.99 10.14
C ILE A 77 21.72 -4.44 9.39
N ARG A 78 22.22 -3.26 9.81
CA ARG A 78 23.40 -2.65 9.20
C ARG A 78 24.68 -3.41 9.54
N GLU A 79 24.82 -3.88 10.77
CA GLU A 79 25.98 -4.65 11.24
C GLU A 79 26.07 -6.02 10.56
N LEU A 80 24.97 -6.78 10.54
CA LEU A 80 24.91 -8.12 9.94
C LEU A 80 24.90 -8.07 8.41
N ALA A 81 24.41 -6.97 7.84
CA ALA A 81 24.10 -6.83 6.42
C ALA A 81 23.34 -8.07 5.91
N VAL A 82 22.13 -8.25 6.45
CA VAL A 82 21.30 -9.45 6.23
C VAL A 82 21.01 -9.68 4.74
N GLU A 83 20.94 -10.95 4.36
CA GLU A 83 20.65 -11.35 2.97
C GLU A 83 19.16 -11.61 2.77
N TYR A 84 18.47 -12.10 3.80
CA TYR A 84 17.02 -12.26 3.84
C TYR A 84 16.43 -11.28 4.85
N MET A 85 15.41 -10.53 4.46
CA MET A 85 14.69 -9.63 5.34
C MET A 85 13.19 -9.64 5.03
N SER A 86 12.35 -9.63 6.07
CA SER A 86 10.90 -9.61 5.93
C SER A 86 10.31 -8.53 6.80
N PHE A 87 9.84 -7.44 6.19
CA PHE A 87 9.26 -6.30 6.88
C PHE A 87 7.77 -6.15 6.57
N GLY A 88 7.04 -5.51 7.47
CA GLY A 88 5.71 -5.01 7.16
C GLY A 88 5.79 -3.75 6.29
N PRO A 89 4.70 -3.37 5.60
CA PRO A 89 4.65 -2.15 4.77
C PRO A 89 5.13 -0.89 5.48
N ARG A 90 4.69 -0.67 6.73
CA ARG A 90 5.06 0.52 7.50
C ARG A 90 6.56 0.68 7.72
N GLN A 91 7.27 -0.44 7.90
CA GLN A 91 8.71 -0.40 8.08
C GLN A 91 9.40 -0.01 6.76
N TRP A 92 8.97 -0.57 5.64
CA TRP A 92 9.46 -0.18 4.31
C TRP A 92 9.17 1.29 3.99
N GLU A 93 7.95 1.75 4.24
CA GLU A 93 7.52 3.15 4.08
C GLU A 93 8.35 4.08 4.96
N SER A 94 8.59 3.72 6.22
CA SER A 94 9.42 4.49 7.15
C SER A 94 10.86 4.61 6.66
N LEU A 95 11.46 3.52 6.15
CA LEU A 95 12.79 3.56 5.54
C LEU A 95 12.82 4.49 4.33
N ALA A 96 11.84 4.41 3.43
CA ALA A 96 11.74 5.28 2.26
C ALA A 96 11.59 6.76 2.66
N ALA A 97 10.68 7.06 3.59
CA ALA A 97 10.48 8.40 4.12
C ALA A 97 11.75 8.98 4.77
N SER A 98 12.53 8.14 5.47
CA SER A 98 13.79 8.57 6.09
C SER A 98 14.83 9.01 5.05
N VAL A 99 14.86 8.38 3.87
CA VAL A 99 15.74 8.78 2.76
C VAL A 99 15.26 10.10 2.18
N GLN A 100 13.96 10.23 1.93
CA GLN A 100 13.37 11.46 1.38
C GLN A 100 13.61 12.67 2.30
N ALA A 101 13.37 12.52 3.61
CA ALA A 101 13.61 13.58 4.59
C ALA A 101 15.06 14.06 4.57
N LYS A 102 16.04 13.13 4.58
CA LYS A 102 17.46 13.48 4.49
C LYS A 102 17.82 14.20 3.19
N MET A 103 17.12 13.91 2.09
CA MET A 103 17.35 14.57 0.81
C MET A 103 16.67 15.95 0.71
N LEU A 104 15.62 16.21 1.48
CA LEU A 104 15.04 17.54 1.62
C LEU A 104 16.02 18.51 2.31
N ASP A 105 16.75 18.02 3.32
CA ASP A 105 17.77 18.80 4.04
C ASP A 105 19.11 18.89 3.30
N ALA A 106 19.24 18.20 2.16
CA ALA A 106 20.50 18.15 1.41
C ALA A 106 20.71 19.40 0.55
N GLY A 107 21.96 19.90 0.51
CA GLY A 107 22.33 20.98 -0.38
C GLY A 107 22.10 20.64 -1.87
N PRO A 108 21.93 21.67 -2.74
CA PRO A 108 21.42 21.50 -4.11
C PRO A 108 22.28 20.56 -4.98
N LEU A 109 23.60 20.53 -4.77
CA LEU A 109 24.49 19.63 -5.48
C LEU A 109 24.25 18.16 -5.11
N ARG A 110 24.10 17.86 -3.82
CA ARG A 110 23.85 16.50 -3.32
C ARG A 110 22.49 16.01 -3.79
N LYS A 111 21.47 16.88 -3.73
CA LYS A 111 20.12 16.59 -4.24
C LYS A 111 20.15 16.23 -5.73
N LYS A 112 20.85 17.01 -6.57
CA LYS A 112 21.00 16.70 -8.01
C LYS A 112 21.71 15.38 -8.28
N ILE A 113 22.76 15.05 -7.53
CA ILE A 113 23.48 13.78 -7.68
C ILE A 113 22.56 12.61 -7.26
N TYR A 114 21.83 12.76 -6.16
CA TYR A 114 20.84 11.79 -5.70
C TYR A 114 19.75 11.56 -6.74
N GLU A 115 19.11 12.62 -7.23
CA GLU A 115 18.05 12.56 -8.25
C GLU A 115 18.54 11.89 -9.52
N TRP A 116 19.76 12.24 -9.98
CA TRP A 116 20.39 11.58 -11.12
C TRP A 116 20.60 10.08 -10.89
N GLY A 117 21.20 9.70 -9.75
CA GLY A 117 21.49 8.29 -9.45
C GLY A 117 20.21 7.45 -9.34
N VAL A 118 19.23 7.95 -8.60
CA VAL A 118 17.92 7.30 -8.44
C VAL A 118 17.21 7.20 -9.79
N LYS A 119 17.23 8.25 -10.63
CA LYS A 119 16.65 8.20 -11.98
C LYS A 119 17.29 7.09 -12.83
N ILE A 120 18.61 6.96 -12.82
CA ILE A 120 19.29 5.87 -13.55
C ILE A 120 18.88 4.50 -13.00
N GLY A 121 18.71 4.38 -11.68
CA GLY A 121 18.18 3.19 -11.02
C GLY A 121 16.76 2.85 -11.49
N TRP A 122 15.87 3.84 -11.58
CA TRP A 122 14.52 3.71 -12.12
C TRP A 122 14.52 3.26 -13.58
N ASP A 123 15.30 3.94 -14.42
CA ASP A 123 15.42 3.64 -15.85
C ASP A 123 15.85 2.19 -16.09
N VAL A 124 16.72 1.63 -15.23
CA VAL A 124 17.28 0.28 -15.42
C VAL A 124 16.47 -0.79 -14.70
N ASN A 125 16.24 -0.65 -13.40
CA ASN A 125 15.64 -1.71 -12.59
C ASN A 125 14.11 -1.68 -12.67
N VAL A 126 13.48 -0.50 -12.57
CA VAL A 126 12.02 -0.39 -12.56
C VAL A 126 11.45 -0.58 -13.97
N SER A 127 12.09 0.01 -15.00
CA SER A 127 11.65 -0.22 -16.39
C SER A 127 11.65 -1.70 -16.76
N ARG A 128 12.62 -2.47 -16.25
CA ARG A 128 12.65 -3.94 -16.43
C ARG A 128 11.42 -4.61 -15.80
N MET A 129 11.00 -4.19 -14.61
CA MET A 129 9.80 -4.70 -13.95
C MET A 129 8.53 -4.35 -14.74
N ASP A 130 8.48 -3.15 -15.30
CA ASP A 130 7.38 -2.69 -16.17
C ASP A 130 7.40 -3.31 -17.59
N GLY A 131 8.29 -4.28 -17.88
CA GLY A 131 8.43 -4.88 -19.20
C GLY A 131 9.00 -3.95 -20.28
N LYS A 132 9.50 -2.78 -19.89
CA LYS A 132 10.11 -1.78 -20.78
C LYS A 132 11.61 -2.07 -20.95
N THR A 133 12.14 -1.72 -22.12
CA THR A 133 13.58 -1.82 -22.36
C THR A 133 14.28 -0.58 -21.79
N PRO A 134 15.23 -0.72 -20.85
CA PRO A 134 15.96 0.42 -20.32
C PRO A 134 16.74 1.16 -21.41
N PRO A 135 16.80 2.51 -21.38
CA PRO A 135 17.62 3.30 -22.28
C PRO A 135 19.10 2.85 -22.24
N LEU A 136 19.75 2.77 -23.41
CA LEU A 136 21.13 2.28 -23.51
C LEU A 136 22.10 3.14 -22.68
N LEU A 137 21.92 4.46 -22.69
CA LEU A 137 22.72 5.38 -21.89
C LEU A 137 22.56 5.11 -20.38
N SER A 138 21.34 4.86 -19.92
CA SER A 138 21.08 4.55 -18.50
C SER A 138 21.72 3.22 -18.10
N LYS A 139 21.70 2.19 -18.97
CA LYS A 139 22.44 0.94 -18.74
C LYS A 139 23.95 1.16 -18.62
N LEU A 140 24.53 2.02 -19.45
CA LEU A 140 25.96 2.34 -19.43
C LEU A 140 26.36 3.16 -18.19
N LEU A 141 25.49 4.06 -17.75
CA LEU A 141 25.71 4.91 -16.56
C LEU A 141 25.39 4.20 -15.25
N TYR A 142 24.64 3.08 -15.28
CA TYR A 142 24.21 2.37 -14.08
C TYR A 142 25.35 1.97 -13.14
N PRO A 143 26.48 1.40 -13.58
CA PRO A 143 27.59 1.09 -12.67
C PRO A 143 28.16 2.31 -11.96
N LEU A 144 28.13 3.48 -12.61
CA LEU A 144 28.58 4.74 -12.02
C LEU A 144 27.54 5.27 -11.02
N ALA A 145 26.26 5.24 -11.38
CA ALA A 145 25.16 5.62 -10.49
C ALA A 145 25.11 4.71 -9.25
N ASP A 146 25.34 3.42 -9.43
CA ASP A 146 25.40 2.44 -8.34
C ASP A 146 26.52 2.78 -7.36
N LYS A 147 27.73 2.98 -7.86
CA LYS A 147 28.90 3.29 -7.02
C LYS A 147 28.79 4.64 -6.30
N LEU A 148 28.25 5.66 -6.97
CA LEU A 148 28.19 7.02 -6.41
C LEU A 148 26.97 7.26 -5.52
N VAL A 149 25.85 6.57 -5.78
CA VAL A 149 24.56 6.87 -5.15
C VAL A 149 23.90 5.62 -4.60
N LEU A 150 23.52 4.66 -5.45
CA LEU A 150 22.60 3.57 -5.04
C LEU A 150 23.20 2.66 -3.99
N HIS A 151 24.50 2.34 -4.11
CA HIS A 151 25.23 1.56 -3.10
C HIS A 151 25.22 2.24 -1.74
N HIS A 152 25.47 3.55 -1.67
CA HIS A 152 25.47 4.30 -0.42
C HIS A 152 24.06 4.43 0.18
N LEU A 153 23.02 4.49 -0.66
CA LEU A 153 21.64 4.44 -0.19
C LEU A 153 21.34 3.07 0.45
N ARG A 154 21.67 1.97 -0.24
CA ARG A 154 21.52 0.61 0.30
C ARG A 154 22.32 0.44 1.60
N ASP A 155 23.56 0.92 1.65
CA ASP A 155 24.45 0.77 2.81
C ASP A 155 23.94 1.50 4.05
N ASN A 156 23.45 2.73 3.87
CA ASN A 156 22.83 3.49 4.95
C ASN A 156 21.57 2.83 5.52
N LEU A 157 20.89 2.01 4.72
CA LEU A 157 19.72 1.24 5.12
C LEU A 157 20.06 -0.20 5.58
N GLY A 158 21.33 -0.62 5.46
CA GLY A 158 21.76 -2.00 5.76
C GLY A 158 21.31 -3.04 4.73
N LEU A 159 21.02 -2.60 3.50
CA LEU A 159 20.45 -3.41 2.41
C LEU A 159 21.47 -3.75 1.32
N THR A 160 22.78 -3.57 1.57
CA THR A 160 23.84 -3.83 0.58
C THR A 160 23.92 -5.29 0.14
N ARG A 161 23.58 -6.22 1.04
CA ARG A 161 23.58 -7.66 0.79
C ARG A 161 22.19 -8.27 0.64
N ALA A 162 21.13 -7.46 0.66
CA ALA A 162 19.76 -7.95 0.58
C ALA A 162 19.52 -8.65 -0.77
N LYS A 163 19.34 -9.98 -0.73
CA LYS A 163 19.01 -10.83 -1.88
C LYS A 163 17.52 -11.17 -1.91
N VAL A 164 16.91 -11.29 -0.73
CA VAL A 164 15.48 -11.57 -0.56
C VAL A 164 14.91 -10.56 0.42
N ALA A 165 14.24 -9.54 -0.11
CA ALA A 165 13.50 -8.58 0.68
C ALA A 165 12.00 -8.84 0.49
N ILE A 166 11.29 -9.11 1.58
CA ILE A 166 9.86 -9.42 1.59
C ILE A 166 9.07 -8.30 2.27
N SER A 167 7.94 -7.94 1.67
CA SER A 167 6.85 -7.21 2.29
C SER A 167 5.63 -8.12 2.40
N GLY A 168 4.93 -8.10 3.54
CA GLY A 168 3.73 -8.90 3.74
C GLY A 168 2.94 -8.49 4.98
N GLY A 169 1.74 -9.08 5.13
CA GLY A 169 0.84 -8.85 6.27
C GLY A 169 -0.08 -7.63 6.14
N ALA A 170 0.18 -6.71 5.22
CA ALA A 170 -0.73 -5.63 4.80
C ALA A 170 -0.35 -5.14 3.39
N SER A 171 -1.22 -4.33 2.79
CA SER A 171 -0.94 -3.67 1.51
C SER A 171 0.10 -2.56 1.66
N MET A 172 0.89 -2.36 0.61
CA MET A 172 1.86 -1.28 0.49
C MET A 172 1.68 -0.60 -0.86
N ALA A 173 1.93 0.71 -0.93
CA ALA A 173 1.91 1.41 -2.20
C ALA A 173 2.98 0.84 -3.17
N PRO A 174 2.61 0.55 -4.43
CA PRO A 174 3.50 0.02 -5.47
C PRO A 174 4.79 0.83 -5.65
N ASP A 175 4.72 2.13 -5.48
CA ASP A 175 5.85 3.01 -5.69
C ASP A 175 6.91 2.91 -4.58
N VAL A 176 6.54 2.40 -3.40
CA VAL A 176 7.54 1.99 -2.40
C VAL A 176 8.35 0.82 -2.95
N PHE A 177 7.72 -0.17 -3.59
CA PHE A 177 8.45 -1.24 -4.28
C PHE A 177 9.35 -0.66 -5.37
N ARG A 178 8.82 0.22 -6.24
CA ARG A 178 9.61 0.84 -7.31
C ARG A 178 10.81 1.61 -6.77
N PHE A 179 10.67 2.34 -5.66
CA PHE A 179 11.77 3.04 -5.02
C PHE A 179 12.88 2.09 -4.55
N PHE A 180 12.53 0.98 -3.87
CA PHE A 180 13.51 -0.02 -3.45
C PHE A 180 14.16 -0.73 -4.64
N HIS A 181 13.40 -1.06 -5.68
CA HIS A 181 13.93 -1.63 -6.93
C HIS A 181 14.86 -0.65 -7.65
N ALA A 182 14.54 0.64 -7.70
CA ALA A 182 15.41 1.67 -8.25
C ALA A 182 16.76 1.71 -7.53
N MET A 183 16.76 1.54 -6.20
CA MET A 183 17.98 1.39 -5.41
C MET A 183 18.66 0.04 -5.56
N GLY A 184 18.12 -0.91 -6.32
CA GLY A 184 18.68 -2.25 -6.52
C GLY A 184 18.37 -3.24 -5.40
N VAL A 185 17.37 -2.97 -4.57
CA VAL A 185 16.87 -3.91 -3.54
C VAL A 185 15.73 -4.75 -4.15
N PRO A 186 15.84 -6.09 -4.21
CA PRO A 186 14.84 -6.96 -4.84
C PRO A 186 13.63 -7.17 -3.92
N LEU A 187 12.86 -6.11 -3.68
CA LEU A 187 11.69 -6.13 -2.80
C LEU A 187 10.51 -6.86 -3.45
N ARG A 188 10.00 -7.88 -2.77
CA ARG A 188 8.93 -8.78 -3.21
C ARG A 188 7.75 -8.70 -2.26
N ASN A 189 6.54 -8.86 -2.79
CA ASN A 189 5.34 -9.04 -1.99
C ASN A 189 5.14 -10.53 -1.70
N MET A 190 4.60 -10.84 -0.52
CA MET A 190 4.22 -12.19 -0.10
C MET A 190 2.91 -12.12 0.66
N TYR A 191 1.88 -12.74 0.07
CA TYR A 191 0.52 -12.71 0.58
C TYR A 191 0.10 -14.05 1.16
N GLY A 192 -0.55 -14.00 2.31
CA GLY A 192 -0.99 -15.16 3.06
C GLY A 192 -1.86 -14.76 4.25
N ALA A 193 -2.50 -15.77 4.84
CA ALA A 193 -3.29 -15.64 6.06
C ALA A 193 -2.84 -16.68 7.08
N SER A 194 -2.98 -16.41 8.38
CA SER A 194 -2.60 -17.38 9.42
C SER A 194 -3.39 -18.69 9.30
N GLU A 195 -4.64 -18.60 8.83
CA GLU A 195 -5.58 -19.71 8.67
C GLU A 195 -5.16 -20.73 7.60
N PHE A 196 -4.50 -20.30 6.53
CA PHE A 196 -4.23 -21.14 5.36
C PHE A 196 -2.76 -21.11 4.91
N GLY A 197 -1.97 -20.17 5.43
CA GLY A 197 -0.58 -19.96 5.08
C GLY A 197 -0.39 -19.00 3.91
N LEU A 198 0.71 -19.18 3.18
CA LEU A 198 1.12 -18.38 2.03
C LEU A 198 0.36 -18.81 0.77
N PHE A 199 -0.20 -17.83 0.07
CA PHE A 199 -0.94 -18.03 -1.17
C PHE A 199 -0.09 -17.67 -2.39
N THR A 200 0.44 -16.45 -2.41
CA THR A 200 1.13 -15.88 -3.57
C THR A 200 2.41 -15.16 -3.13
N ALA A 201 3.34 -15.01 -4.07
CA ALA A 201 4.44 -14.06 -3.94
C ALA A 201 4.89 -13.54 -5.30
N HIS A 202 5.60 -12.41 -5.30
CA HIS A 202 6.42 -12.02 -6.43
C HIS A 202 7.53 -13.05 -6.66
N GLN A 203 7.46 -13.78 -7.77
CA GLN A 203 8.33 -14.90 -8.12
C GLN A 203 9.12 -14.58 -9.40
N GLY A 204 10.29 -15.17 -9.57
CA GLY A 204 11.14 -14.95 -10.75
C GLY A 204 11.76 -13.55 -10.81
N ASP A 205 12.25 -13.18 -12.00
CA ASP A 205 13.01 -11.95 -12.23
C ASP A 205 12.18 -10.72 -12.56
N VAL A 206 10.96 -10.93 -13.07
CA VAL A 206 10.04 -9.88 -13.52
C VAL A 206 8.64 -10.26 -13.05
N PHE A 207 7.97 -9.31 -12.41
CA PHE A 207 6.63 -9.44 -11.84
C PHE A 207 6.01 -8.06 -11.74
N ASN A 208 4.69 -8.00 -11.70
CA ASN A 208 3.98 -6.74 -11.62
C ASN A 208 3.96 -6.22 -10.17
N LEU A 209 4.64 -5.08 -9.95
CA LEU A 209 4.77 -4.42 -8.64
C LEU A 209 3.44 -3.92 -8.05
N GLU A 210 2.38 -3.90 -8.85
CA GLU A 210 1.02 -3.56 -8.43
C GLU A 210 0.27 -4.71 -7.74
N THR A 211 0.86 -5.90 -7.75
CA THR A 211 0.20 -7.15 -7.35
C THR A 211 0.75 -7.69 -6.03
N VAL A 212 0.18 -8.81 -5.58
CA VAL A 212 0.75 -9.68 -4.55
C VAL A 212 1.38 -10.95 -5.16
N GLY A 213 1.58 -10.92 -6.48
CA GLY A 213 2.30 -11.91 -7.27
C GLY A 213 1.54 -13.17 -7.65
N HIS A 214 2.30 -14.20 -8.02
CA HIS A 214 1.81 -15.45 -8.55
C HIS A 214 1.57 -16.47 -7.44
N TRP A 215 0.65 -17.41 -7.70
CA TRP A 215 0.39 -18.55 -6.83
C TRP A 215 1.66 -19.36 -6.54
N MET A 216 1.87 -19.64 -5.25
CA MET A 216 2.93 -20.53 -4.81
C MET A 216 2.52 -21.99 -5.04
N GLN A 217 3.51 -22.83 -5.33
CA GLN A 217 3.28 -24.25 -5.55
C GLN A 217 3.40 -25.04 -4.25
N ALA A 218 2.29 -25.67 -3.83
CA ALA A 218 2.30 -26.66 -2.77
C ALA A 218 3.11 -27.90 -3.18
N ASP A 219 3.69 -28.59 -2.20
CA ASP A 219 4.39 -29.86 -2.42
C ASP A 219 3.42 -31.03 -2.22
N PRO A 220 3.27 -31.96 -3.20
CA PRO A 220 2.35 -33.09 -3.09
C PRO A 220 2.54 -33.97 -1.86
N ARG A 221 3.72 -33.96 -1.23
CA ARG A 221 4.00 -34.71 0.00
C ARG A 221 3.30 -34.13 1.22
N TYR A 222 3.02 -32.82 1.21
CA TYR A 222 2.53 -32.08 2.38
C TYR A 222 1.22 -31.32 2.11
N GLY A 223 0.80 -31.18 0.87
CA GLY A 223 -0.46 -30.52 0.53
C GLY A 223 -0.95 -30.90 -0.86
N GLN A 224 -2.26 -30.72 -1.08
CA GLN A 224 -2.82 -30.77 -2.43
C GLN A 224 -2.41 -29.50 -3.19
N PRO A 225 -2.42 -29.49 -4.53
CA PRO A 225 -2.30 -28.26 -5.30
C PRO A 225 -3.28 -27.19 -4.79
N ILE A 226 -2.85 -25.93 -4.79
CA ILE A 226 -3.74 -24.83 -4.41
C ILE A 226 -4.66 -24.55 -5.59
N GLU A 227 -5.96 -24.68 -5.35
CA GLU A 227 -7.01 -24.25 -6.25
C GLU A 227 -7.61 -22.95 -5.71
N TRP A 228 -8.02 -22.06 -6.60
CA TRP A 228 -8.60 -20.77 -6.22
C TRP A 228 -9.77 -20.41 -7.15
N ARG A 229 -10.67 -19.58 -6.64
CA ARG A 229 -11.70 -18.89 -7.42
C ARG A 229 -12.05 -17.55 -6.77
N ILE A 230 -12.66 -16.67 -7.54
CA ILE A 230 -13.24 -15.42 -7.03
C ILE A 230 -14.74 -15.67 -6.85
N GLY A 231 -15.19 -15.62 -5.61
CA GLY A 231 -16.59 -15.76 -5.22
C GLY A 231 -17.38 -14.44 -5.30
N PRO A 232 -18.62 -14.43 -4.78
CA PRO A 232 -19.42 -13.21 -4.66
C PRO A 232 -18.68 -12.10 -3.90
N GLY A 233 -18.90 -10.84 -4.30
CA GLY A 233 -18.23 -9.69 -3.65
C GLY A 233 -16.72 -9.62 -3.86
N SER A 234 -16.22 -10.29 -4.91
CA SER A 234 -14.79 -10.40 -5.23
C SER A 234 -13.97 -11.16 -4.17
N GLU A 235 -14.61 -11.94 -3.29
CA GLU A 235 -13.91 -12.68 -2.24
C GLU A 235 -13.03 -13.80 -2.83
N LEU A 236 -11.78 -13.85 -2.41
CA LEU A 236 -10.89 -14.97 -2.70
C LEU A 236 -11.33 -16.23 -1.92
N GLN A 237 -11.58 -17.31 -2.67
CA GLN A 237 -11.90 -18.61 -2.12
C GLN A 237 -10.81 -19.61 -2.53
N VAL A 238 -10.27 -20.36 -1.56
CA VAL A 238 -9.10 -21.23 -1.77
C VAL A 238 -9.39 -22.65 -1.31
N LYS A 239 -8.82 -23.63 -2.01
CA LYS A 239 -8.87 -25.05 -1.67
C LYS A 239 -7.51 -25.70 -1.87
N GLY A 240 -7.28 -26.81 -1.18
CA GLY A 240 -6.03 -27.56 -1.26
C GLY A 240 -4.97 -27.12 -0.25
N GLY A 241 -3.70 -27.27 -0.59
CA GLY A 241 -2.61 -27.05 0.34
C GLY A 241 -2.62 -27.96 1.56
N SER A 242 -2.06 -27.49 2.68
CA SER A 242 -2.24 -28.11 4.00
C SER A 242 -3.65 -27.95 4.57
N GLY A 243 -4.46 -27.03 4.00
CA GLY A 243 -5.80 -26.68 4.44
C GLY A 243 -5.85 -25.92 5.77
N PHE A 244 -7.05 -25.40 6.09
CA PHE A 244 -7.36 -24.78 7.37
C PHE A 244 -7.81 -25.84 8.38
N SER A 245 -7.09 -25.99 9.49
CA SER A 245 -7.39 -27.00 10.53
C SER A 245 -8.42 -26.54 11.57
N GLY A 246 -8.98 -25.34 11.38
CA GLY A 246 -9.96 -24.76 12.30
C GLY A 246 -9.35 -23.86 13.38
N TYR A 247 -10.23 -23.21 14.12
CA TYR A 247 -9.92 -22.46 15.32
C TYR A 247 -10.11 -23.35 16.56
N TYR A 248 -9.13 -23.34 17.46
CA TYR A 248 -9.12 -24.15 18.68
C TYR A 248 -10.34 -23.88 19.57
N LYS A 249 -11.14 -24.92 19.83
CA LYS A 249 -12.39 -24.88 20.64
C LYS A 249 -13.43 -23.87 20.12
N ARG A 250 -13.51 -23.75 18.80
CA ARG A 250 -14.35 -22.80 18.06
C ARG A 250 -14.84 -23.43 16.76
N GLU A 251 -15.51 -24.57 16.85
CA GLU A 251 -15.99 -25.36 15.72
C GLU A 251 -16.94 -24.54 14.83
N GLU A 252 -17.88 -23.80 15.42
CA GLU A 252 -18.82 -22.92 14.69
C GLU A 252 -18.09 -21.87 13.85
N LYS A 253 -17.13 -21.16 14.46
CA LYS A 253 -16.28 -20.17 13.75
C LYS A 253 -15.38 -20.80 12.70
N SER A 254 -15.07 -22.08 12.83
CA SER A 254 -14.29 -22.82 11.84
C SER A 254 -15.15 -23.17 10.63
N ALA A 255 -16.40 -23.58 10.87
CA ALA A 255 -17.37 -23.89 9.83
C ALA A 255 -17.77 -22.64 9.03
N GLU A 256 -17.92 -21.48 9.69
CA GLU A 256 -18.19 -20.18 9.03
C GLU A 256 -17.15 -19.78 7.97
N LYS A 257 -15.94 -20.38 8.00
CA LYS A 257 -14.87 -20.11 7.03
C LYS A 257 -14.97 -20.92 5.75
N PHE A 258 -15.97 -21.81 5.63
CA PHE A 258 -16.17 -22.61 4.43
C PHE A 258 -17.53 -22.32 3.82
N VAL A 259 -17.58 -22.28 2.49
CA VAL A 259 -18.83 -22.39 1.73
C VAL A 259 -19.20 -23.87 1.54
N ASP A 260 -20.47 -24.13 1.18
CA ASP A 260 -21.08 -25.48 1.15
C ASP A 260 -20.32 -26.50 0.29
N ASP A 261 -19.55 -26.07 -0.71
CA ASP A 261 -18.73 -26.93 -1.58
C ASP A 261 -17.26 -27.09 -1.13
N GLY A 262 -16.96 -26.64 0.10
CA GLY A 262 -15.71 -26.90 0.81
C GLY A 262 -14.56 -25.96 0.46
N TRP A 263 -14.84 -24.78 -0.09
CA TRP A 263 -13.82 -23.74 -0.31
C TRP A 263 -13.66 -22.86 0.92
N PHE A 264 -12.42 -22.53 1.26
CA PHE A 264 -12.10 -21.63 2.35
C PHE A 264 -12.25 -20.17 1.92
N CYS A 265 -13.07 -19.42 2.64
CA CYS A 265 -13.28 -17.98 2.49
C CYS A 265 -12.20 -17.18 3.24
N THR A 266 -11.32 -16.51 2.49
CA THR A 266 -10.24 -15.71 3.10
C THR A 266 -10.79 -14.44 3.77
N GLY A 267 -11.94 -13.94 3.33
CA GLY A 267 -12.46 -12.62 3.65
C GLY A 267 -11.65 -11.49 3.03
N ASP A 268 -10.84 -11.78 2.01
CA ASP A 268 -10.08 -10.81 1.22
C ASP A 268 -10.72 -10.65 -0.16
N ALA A 269 -11.01 -9.42 -0.55
CA ALA A 269 -11.43 -9.08 -1.91
C ALA A 269 -10.20 -8.95 -2.81
N VAL A 270 -10.24 -9.57 -3.98
CA VAL A 270 -9.11 -9.63 -4.91
C VAL A 270 -9.55 -9.44 -6.35
N ASN A 271 -8.60 -9.11 -7.22
CA ASN A 271 -8.72 -9.20 -8.67
C ASN A 271 -7.54 -9.99 -9.23
N MET A 272 -7.59 -10.38 -10.50
CA MET A 272 -6.53 -11.10 -11.20
C MET A 272 -6.11 -10.32 -12.45
N THR A 273 -4.81 -10.20 -12.69
CA THR A 273 -4.29 -9.64 -13.94
C THR A 273 -4.37 -10.66 -15.08
N ASP A 274 -4.27 -10.20 -16.32
CA ASP A 274 -4.15 -11.07 -17.49
C ASP A 274 -2.89 -11.96 -17.45
N SER A 275 -1.86 -11.56 -16.70
CA SER A 275 -0.63 -12.35 -16.46
C SER A 275 -0.80 -13.46 -15.41
N GLY A 276 -1.94 -13.53 -14.72
CA GLY A 276 -2.16 -14.50 -13.64
C GLY A 276 -1.55 -14.09 -12.30
N GLU A 277 -1.29 -12.79 -12.10
CA GLU A 277 -0.88 -12.21 -10.82
C GLU A 277 -2.07 -11.68 -10.04
N LEU A 278 -2.11 -11.97 -8.74
CA LEU A 278 -3.22 -11.62 -7.87
C LEU A 278 -3.08 -10.16 -7.41
N VAL A 279 -4.13 -9.35 -7.54
CA VAL A 279 -4.21 -8.01 -6.97
C VAL A 279 -5.05 -8.07 -5.71
N PHE A 280 -4.44 -7.80 -4.56
CA PHE A 280 -5.19 -7.62 -3.32
C PHE A 280 -5.90 -6.26 -3.34
N LEU A 281 -7.22 -6.27 -3.10
CA LEU A 281 -8.01 -5.05 -3.00
C LEU A 281 -8.10 -4.62 -1.54
N GLU A 282 -8.92 -5.32 -0.74
CA GLU A 282 -9.17 -5.00 0.66
C GLU A 282 -9.80 -6.20 1.40
N ARG A 283 -10.14 -6.04 2.68
CA ARG A 283 -11.01 -7.01 3.37
C ARG A 283 -12.44 -6.85 2.84
N VAL A 284 -13.14 -7.96 2.64
CA VAL A 284 -14.56 -7.95 2.21
C VAL A 284 -15.42 -7.13 3.16
N ASP A 285 -15.18 -7.24 4.48
CA ASP A 285 -15.87 -6.48 5.53
C ASP A 285 -15.66 -4.96 5.43
N ASP A 286 -14.57 -4.51 4.78
CA ASP A 286 -14.20 -3.10 4.67
C ASP A 286 -14.63 -2.48 3.31
N MET A 287 -15.15 -3.30 2.38
CA MET A 287 -15.67 -2.82 1.09
C MET A 287 -16.91 -1.94 1.31
N ARG A 288 -17.06 -0.89 0.49
CA ARG A 288 -18.29 -0.08 0.46
C ARG A 288 -19.15 -0.48 -0.73
N GLU A 289 -20.46 -0.50 -0.51
CA GLU A 289 -21.47 -0.82 -1.51
C GLU A 289 -22.13 0.48 -2.00
N LEU A 290 -22.19 0.66 -3.31
CA LEU A 290 -22.91 1.77 -3.97
C LEU A 290 -24.41 1.50 -4.05
N SER A 291 -25.22 2.52 -4.37
CA SER A 291 -26.66 2.35 -4.59
C SER A 291 -27.01 1.39 -5.74
N THR A 292 -26.07 1.14 -6.64
CA THR A 292 -26.16 0.16 -7.73
C THR A 292 -25.97 -1.29 -7.26
N GLY A 293 -25.58 -1.50 -5.99
CA GLY A 293 -25.19 -2.80 -5.45
C GLY A 293 -23.72 -3.19 -5.76
N HIS A 294 -22.98 -2.33 -6.47
CA HIS A 294 -21.57 -2.55 -6.76
C HIS A 294 -20.69 -2.30 -5.53
N ASN A 295 -19.75 -3.21 -5.26
CA ASN A 295 -18.80 -3.07 -4.16
C ASN A 295 -17.46 -2.53 -4.66
N TYR A 296 -16.90 -1.54 -3.95
CA TYR A 296 -15.59 -0.97 -4.25
C TYR A 296 -14.67 -0.94 -3.01
N PRO A 297 -13.33 -0.99 -3.20
CA PRO A 297 -12.36 -0.99 -2.11
C PRO A 297 -11.85 0.43 -1.79
N PRO A 298 -12.40 1.13 -0.76
CA PRO A 298 -12.02 2.51 -0.50
C PRO A 298 -10.55 2.66 -0.09
N GLN A 299 -10.03 1.85 0.84
CA GLN A 299 -8.65 1.98 1.33
C GLN A 299 -7.62 1.63 0.25
N PHE A 300 -7.94 0.74 -0.68
CA PHE A 300 -7.10 0.48 -1.86
C PHE A 300 -6.83 1.75 -2.66
N ILE A 301 -7.89 2.54 -2.91
CA ILE A 301 -7.81 3.79 -3.67
C ILE A 301 -7.06 4.83 -2.84
N GLU A 302 -7.43 5.02 -1.57
CA GLU A 302 -6.80 6.03 -0.71
C GLU A 302 -5.31 5.79 -0.49
N THR A 303 -4.91 4.53 -0.33
CA THR A 303 -3.50 4.18 -0.08
C THR A 303 -2.64 4.49 -1.29
N ARG A 304 -3.16 4.29 -2.51
CA ARG A 304 -2.45 4.68 -3.74
C ARG A 304 -2.39 6.19 -3.91
N LEU A 305 -3.51 6.89 -3.67
CA LEU A 305 -3.53 8.34 -3.77
C LEU A 305 -2.61 9.03 -2.76
N ARG A 306 -2.54 8.53 -1.52
CA ARG A 306 -1.63 9.03 -0.48
C ARG A 306 -0.15 8.80 -0.78
N PHE A 307 0.20 7.97 -1.77
CA PHE A 307 1.58 7.90 -2.20
C PHE A 307 2.01 9.18 -2.94
N SER A 308 1.05 9.87 -3.58
CA SER A 308 1.32 11.14 -4.23
C SER A 308 1.83 12.15 -3.21
N PRO A 309 2.98 12.81 -3.43
CA PRO A 309 3.49 13.80 -2.49
C PRO A 309 2.58 15.05 -2.40
N PHE A 310 1.63 15.22 -3.31
CA PHE A 310 0.67 16.32 -3.32
C PHE A 310 -0.55 16.06 -2.43
N ILE A 311 -0.77 14.81 -2.01
CA ILE A 311 -1.97 14.37 -1.31
C ILE A 311 -1.59 13.95 0.10
N LYS A 312 -2.11 14.67 1.09
CA LYS A 312 -1.86 14.42 2.51
C LYS A 312 -2.81 13.38 3.07
N ASP A 313 -4.11 13.56 2.85
CA ASP A 313 -5.16 12.62 3.22
C ASP A 313 -6.19 12.51 2.10
N VAL A 314 -6.86 11.36 2.03
CA VAL A 314 -7.97 11.12 1.10
C VAL A 314 -9.08 10.44 1.85
N MET A 315 -10.29 10.91 1.61
CA MET A 315 -11.51 10.25 2.04
C MET A 315 -12.33 9.85 0.82
N MET A 316 -12.43 8.54 0.58
CA MET A 316 -13.38 8.03 -0.42
C MET A 316 -14.81 8.20 0.06
N VAL A 317 -15.65 8.67 -0.83
CA VAL A 317 -17.08 8.90 -0.63
C VAL A 317 -17.85 8.08 -1.65
N GLY A 318 -18.99 7.55 -1.24
CA GLY A 318 -19.83 6.66 -2.04
C GLY A 318 -20.31 5.51 -1.18
N ASP A 319 -21.61 5.35 -1.11
CA ASP A 319 -22.30 4.35 -0.30
C ASP A 319 -23.64 3.97 -0.95
N LYS A 320 -24.51 3.30 -0.19
CA LYS A 320 -25.79 2.78 -0.66
C LYS A 320 -26.77 3.86 -1.15
N THR A 321 -26.52 5.14 -0.89
CA THR A 321 -27.34 6.25 -1.43
C THR A 321 -26.75 6.85 -2.70
N HIS A 322 -25.49 6.54 -3.02
CA HIS A 322 -24.74 7.19 -4.09
C HIS A 322 -24.43 6.24 -5.27
N PRO A 323 -24.58 6.70 -6.52
CA PRO A 323 -24.48 5.82 -7.71
C PRO A 323 -23.06 5.54 -8.19
N TYR A 324 -22.06 6.29 -7.74
CA TYR A 324 -20.66 6.16 -8.17
C TYR A 324 -19.68 6.49 -7.05
N VAL A 325 -18.40 6.15 -7.25
CA VAL A 325 -17.30 6.46 -6.32
C VAL A 325 -16.81 7.89 -6.53
N SER A 326 -16.60 8.61 -5.44
CA SER A 326 -16.04 9.97 -5.42
C SER A 326 -14.98 10.14 -4.33
N ALA A 327 -14.24 11.26 -4.34
CA ALA A 327 -13.20 11.51 -3.33
C ALA A 327 -13.22 12.94 -2.78
N LEU A 328 -12.87 13.07 -1.50
CA LEU A 328 -12.45 14.34 -0.89
C LEU A 328 -10.95 14.29 -0.61
N ILE A 329 -10.23 15.28 -1.13
CA ILE A 329 -8.76 15.29 -1.15
C ILE A 329 -8.23 16.40 -0.24
N ASN A 330 -7.42 16.02 0.75
CA ASN A 330 -6.67 16.97 1.57
C ASN A 330 -5.28 17.09 0.96
N ILE A 331 -4.98 18.22 0.33
CA ILE A 331 -3.68 18.46 -0.31
C ILE A 331 -2.59 18.69 0.75
N ASP A 332 -1.33 18.40 0.41
CA ASP A 332 -0.19 18.79 1.24
C ASP A 332 0.20 20.25 0.95
N PRO A 333 -0.02 21.20 1.87
CA PRO A 333 0.20 22.61 1.58
C PRO A 333 1.67 22.98 1.36
N GLU A 334 2.61 22.27 1.98
CA GLU A 334 4.03 22.56 1.86
C GLU A 334 4.60 22.08 0.52
N VAL A 335 4.16 20.90 0.07
CA VAL A 335 4.57 20.35 -1.23
C VAL A 335 3.86 21.08 -2.36
N VAL A 336 2.54 21.25 -2.26
CA VAL A 336 1.73 21.89 -3.30
C VAL A 336 2.05 23.39 -3.41
N GLY A 337 2.31 24.06 -2.28
CA GLY A 337 2.75 25.47 -2.28
C GLY A 337 4.06 25.67 -3.04
N ARG A 338 5.08 24.84 -2.76
CA ARG A 338 6.35 24.87 -3.52
C ARG A 338 6.15 24.57 -5.01
N TRP A 339 5.31 23.59 -5.32
CA TRP A 339 4.99 23.25 -6.72
C TRP A 339 4.34 24.43 -7.45
N ALA A 340 3.43 25.16 -6.78
CA ALA A 340 2.77 26.34 -7.30
C ALA A 340 3.76 27.50 -7.51
N GLU A 341 4.67 27.75 -6.56
CA GLU A 341 5.73 28.76 -6.66
C GLU A 341 6.66 28.50 -7.85
N GLU A 342 7.12 27.26 -8.04
CA GLU A 342 7.98 26.86 -9.16
C GLU A 342 7.31 27.11 -10.52
N ARG A 343 5.98 27.01 -10.59
CA ARG A 343 5.16 27.24 -11.79
C ARG A 343 4.56 28.64 -11.88
N LYS A 344 4.87 29.52 -10.92
CA LYS A 344 4.36 30.90 -10.84
C LYS A 344 2.82 30.97 -10.72
N VAL A 345 2.20 29.97 -10.10
CA VAL A 345 0.78 29.98 -9.76
C VAL A 345 0.60 30.81 -8.48
N ALA A 346 -0.05 31.96 -8.60
CA ALA A 346 -0.25 32.87 -7.47
C ALA A 346 -1.42 32.42 -6.59
N TYR A 347 -1.16 32.30 -5.28
CA TYR A 347 -2.17 32.01 -4.26
C TYR A 347 -1.89 32.84 -2.99
N SER A 348 -2.92 33.03 -2.18
CA SER A 348 -2.87 33.87 -0.97
C SER A 348 -3.07 33.10 0.33
N THR A 349 -3.90 32.05 0.29
CA THR A 349 -4.33 31.27 1.45
C THR A 349 -4.49 29.81 1.05
N PHE A 350 -4.59 28.89 2.01
CA PHE A 350 -4.85 27.48 1.73
C PHE A 350 -6.14 27.24 0.91
N PRO A 351 -7.29 27.87 1.26
CA PRO A 351 -8.52 27.71 0.47
C PRO A 351 -8.34 28.19 -0.96
N ASP A 352 -7.64 29.30 -1.18
CA ASP A 352 -7.33 29.78 -2.54
C ASP A 352 -6.43 28.79 -3.29
N LEU A 353 -5.40 28.24 -2.63
CA LEU A 353 -4.50 27.24 -3.22
C LEU A 353 -5.23 25.95 -3.60
N SER A 354 -6.06 25.40 -2.72
CA SER A 354 -6.71 24.10 -2.92
C SER A 354 -7.74 24.12 -4.04
N GLN A 355 -8.29 25.30 -4.39
CA GLN A 355 -9.32 25.43 -5.43
C GLN A 355 -8.76 25.89 -6.79
N LYS A 356 -7.47 26.25 -6.89
CA LYS A 356 -6.84 26.61 -8.17
C LYS A 356 -7.04 25.52 -9.22
N ALA A 357 -7.34 25.92 -10.44
CA ALA A 357 -7.53 25.01 -11.56
C ALA A 357 -6.29 24.14 -11.79
N GLU A 358 -5.08 24.69 -11.66
CA GLU A 358 -3.82 23.99 -11.82
C GLU A 358 -3.60 22.92 -10.74
N ILE A 359 -4.05 23.19 -9.51
CA ILE A 359 -3.96 22.21 -8.41
C ILE A 359 -5.02 21.12 -8.58
N ARG A 360 -6.23 21.48 -9.01
CA ARG A 360 -7.27 20.48 -9.33
C ARG A 360 -6.83 19.58 -10.49
N GLU A 361 -6.19 20.12 -11.52
CA GLU A 361 -5.64 19.30 -12.61
C GLU A 361 -4.54 18.36 -12.11
N LEU A 362 -3.64 18.86 -11.28
CA LEU A 362 -2.59 18.04 -10.66
C LEU A 362 -3.18 16.85 -9.90
N ILE A 363 -4.22 17.07 -9.09
CA ILE A 363 -4.89 16.00 -8.35
C ILE A 363 -5.68 15.07 -9.29
N ARG A 364 -6.31 15.61 -10.34
CA ARG A 364 -7.02 14.81 -11.35
C ARG A 364 -6.08 13.81 -12.02
N GLU A 365 -4.88 14.23 -12.41
CA GLU A 365 -3.87 13.34 -13.01
C GLU A 365 -3.50 12.17 -12.08
N GLU A 366 -3.36 12.43 -10.78
CA GLU A 366 -3.08 11.39 -9.78
C GLU A 366 -4.24 10.40 -9.63
N ILE A 367 -5.49 10.91 -9.65
CA ILE A 367 -6.69 10.05 -9.62
C ILE A 367 -6.82 9.21 -10.89
N GLN A 368 -6.54 9.78 -12.07
CA GLN A 368 -6.58 9.06 -13.33
C GLN A 368 -5.61 7.86 -13.34
N LYS A 369 -4.39 8.05 -12.84
CA LYS A 369 -3.40 6.96 -12.68
C LYS A 369 -3.95 5.82 -11.81
N VAL A 370 -4.62 6.16 -10.69
CA VAL A 370 -5.20 5.13 -9.80
C VAL A 370 -6.40 4.43 -10.45
N ASN A 371 -7.22 5.15 -11.22
CA ASN A 371 -8.38 4.61 -11.92
C ASN A 371 -8.03 3.56 -12.98
N GLU A 372 -6.80 3.55 -13.52
CA GLU A 372 -6.34 2.51 -14.45
C GLU A 372 -6.35 1.11 -13.82
N PHE A 373 -6.21 1.01 -12.50
CA PHE A 373 -6.18 -0.25 -11.75
C PHE A 373 -7.55 -0.72 -11.27
N LEU A 374 -8.61 0.06 -11.52
CA LEU A 374 -9.95 -0.18 -11.01
C LEU A 374 -10.89 -0.63 -12.13
N ALA A 375 -11.82 -1.52 -11.78
CA ALA A 375 -12.97 -1.81 -12.61
C ALA A 375 -13.73 -0.52 -12.94
N PRO A 376 -14.33 -0.37 -14.14
CA PRO A 376 -14.99 0.87 -14.57
C PRO A 376 -15.97 1.46 -13.56
N GLU A 377 -16.70 0.61 -12.84
CA GLU A 377 -17.70 0.95 -11.82
C GLU A 377 -17.08 1.38 -10.48
N SER A 378 -15.83 0.95 -10.20
CA SER A 378 -15.07 1.33 -9.01
C SER A 378 -14.23 2.60 -9.21
N ARG A 379 -14.16 3.13 -10.44
CA ARG A 379 -13.36 4.32 -10.74
C ARG A 379 -13.96 5.55 -10.08
N VAL A 380 -13.09 6.39 -9.54
CA VAL A 380 -13.47 7.71 -9.03
C VAL A 380 -13.99 8.54 -10.20
N LYS A 381 -15.23 9.00 -10.11
CA LYS A 381 -15.89 9.80 -11.16
C LYS A 381 -15.74 11.30 -10.94
N ARG A 382 -15.86 11.74 -9.69
CA ARG A 382 -15.75 13.15 -9.29
C ARG A 382 -14.98 13.29 -7.99
N PHE A 383 -14.37 14.45 -7.77
CA PHE A 383 -13.71 14.77 -6.52
C PHE A 383 -13.82 16.26 -6.18
N ALA A 384 -13.55 16.59 -4.92
CA ALA A 384 -13.32 17.96 -4.47
C ALA A 384 -12.12 18.00 -3.51
N ASN A 385 -11.41 19.13 -3.52
CA ASN A 385 -10.35 19.36 -2.54
C ASN A 385 -10.96 19.98 -1.28
N PHE A 386 -10.52 19.53 -0.09
CA PHE A 386 -10.92 20.18 1.15
C PHE A 386 -10.52 21.65 1.12
N PRO A 387 -11.40 22.58 1.54
CA PRO A 387 -11.09 24.00 1.57
C PRO A 387 -10.18 24.39 2.73
N LYS A 388 -9.92 23.48 3.67
CA LYS A 388 -8.98 23.66 4.78
C LYS A 388 -8.21 22.36 5.03
N GLU A 389 -7.06 22.48 5.68
CA GLU A 389 -6.31 21.32 6.16
C GLU A 389 -7.08 20.63 7.30
N LEU A 390 -7.06 19.30 7.33
CA LEU A 390 -7.68 18.51 8.39
C LEU A 390 -6.86 18.57 9.69
N ASP A 391 -7.53 18.86 10.80
CA ASP A 391 -6.89 19.08 12.10
C ASP A 391 -7.34 18.06 13.17
N PRO A 392 -6.42 17.36 13.87
CA PRO A 392 -6.75 16.53 15.02
C PRO A 392 -7.47 17.27 16.16
N ASP A 393 -7.13 18.54 16.41
CA ASP A 393 -7.70 19.34 17.50
C ASP A 393 -9.17 19.70 17.24
N GLU A 394 -9.56 19.76 15.96
CA GLU A 394 -10.96 19.96 15.56
C GLU A 394 -11.78 18.66 15.51
N GLY A 395 -11.13 17.52 15.77
CA GLY A 395 -11.75 16.21 15.76
C GLY A 395 -11.93 15.60 14.37
N GLU A 396 -11.32 16.17 13.33
CA GLU A 396 -11.32 15.64 11.97
C GLU A 396 -10.39 14.42 11.84
N LEU A 397 -9.32 14.44 12.63
CA LEU A 397 -8.35 13.37 12.74
C LEU A 397 -8.28 12.85 14.19
N THR A 398 -7.86 11.61 14.36
CA THR A 398 -7.37 11.14 15.67
C THR A 398 -6.01 11.75 15.98
N ARG A 399 -5.54 11.65 17.24
CA ARG A 399 -4.16 12.01 17.61
C ARG A 399 -3.08 11.24 16.84
N THR A 400 -3.44 10.06 16.33
CA THR A 400 -2.59 9.25 15.45
C THR A 400 -2.79 9.59 13.97
N ARG A 401 -3.42 10.73 13.66
CA ARG A 401 -3.73 11.26 12.33
C ARG A 401 -4.54 10.31 11.45
N LYS A 402 -5.46 9.53 12.04
CA LYS A 402 -6.45 8.75 11.29
C LYS A 402 -7.72 9.55 11.07
N LEU A 403 -8.30 9.50 9.87
CA LEU A 403 -9.56 10.15 9.54
C LEU A 403 -10.71 9.67 10.44
N ARG A 404 -11.46 10.62 11.01
CA ARG A 404 -12.74 10.35 11.69
C ARG A 404 -13.88 10.49 10.68
N ARG A 405 -14.05 9.47 9.83
CA ARG A 405 -14.95 9.49 8.67
C ARG A 405 -16.37 9.97 8.98
N GLU A 406 -17.05 9.38 9.95
CA GLU A 406 -18.44 9.78 10.31
C GLU A 406 -18.54 11.28 10.64
N PHE A 407 -17.52 11.82 11.32
CA PHE A 407 -17.47 13.24 11.66
C PHE A 407 -17.19 14.12 10.44
N LEU A 408 -16.36 13.64 9.51
CA LEU A 408 -16.09 14.33 8.25
C LEU A 408 -17.29 14.28 7.30
N GLU A 409 -18.00 13.15 7.22
CA GLU A 409 -19.22 13.00 6.41
C GLU A 409 -20.29 14.00 6.87
N ASP A 410 -20.52 14.12 8.19
CA ASP A 410 -21.46 15.10 8.75
C ASP A 410 -21.02 16.55 8.50
N ARG A 411 -19.75 16.87 8.80
CA ARG A 411 -19.21 18.23 8.68
C ARG A 411 -19.18 18.74 7.24
N TYR A 412 -18.81 17.87 6.29
CA TYR A 412 -18.62 18.23 4.88
C TYR A 412 -19.77 17.75 4.00
N ASN A 413 -20.93 17.44 4.58
CA ASN A 413 -22.08 16.91 3.86
C ASN A 413 -22.50 17.78 2.67
N MET A 414 -22.43 19.11 2.79
CA MET A 414 -22.74 20.02 1.68
C MET A 414 -21.85 19.81 0.45
N ILE A 415 -20.57 19.53 0.66
CA ILE A 415 -19.62 19.23 -0.43
C ILE A 415 -19.92 17.85 -1.01
N ILE A 416 -20.20 16.87 -0.15
CA ILE A 416 -20.55 15.50 -0.55
C ILE A 416 -21.81 15.50 -1.43
N GLU A 417 -22.89 16.12 -0.97
CA GLU A 417 -24.14 16.24 -1.73
C GLU A 417 -23.91 16.95 -3.06
N ALA A 418 -23.11 18.03 -3.05
CA ALA A 418 -22.81 18.75 -4.28
C ALA A 418 -22.04 17.88 -5.29
N ILE A 419 -21.13 17.00 -4.85
CA ILE A 419 -20.42 16.03 -5.70
C ILE A 419 -21.41 15.09 -6.41
N TYR A 420 -22.51 14.74 -5.77
CA TYR A 420 -23.56 13.86 -6.34
C TYR A 420 -24.71 14.61 -7.03
N SER A 421 -24.57 15.93 -7.17
CA SER A 421 -25.48 16.80 -7.91
C SER A 421 -24.87 17.27 -9.24
N ASP A 422 -25.64 17.98 -10.06
CA ASP A 422 -25.14 18.62 -11.29
C ASP A 422 -24.33 19.91 -11.02
N ALA A 423 -24.03 20.24 -9.75
CA ALA A 423 -23.24 21.41 -9.40
C ALA A 423 -21.77 21.28 -9.81
N SER A 424 -21.18 22.39 -10.25
CA SER A 424 -19.73 22.52 -10.51
C SER A 424 -18.97 23.13 -9.32
N ALA A 425 -19.68 23.76 -8.38
CA ALA A 425 -19.11 24.33 -7.17
C ALA A 425 -20.19 24.49 -6.08
N VAL A 426 -19.77 24.66 -4.84
CA VAL A 426 -20.64 24.90 -3.69
C VAL A 426 -19.99 25.89 -2.72
N ASP A 427 -20.77 26.86 -2.25
CA ASP A 427 -20.39 27.70 -1.11
C ASP A 427 -20.82 27.01 0.17
N CYS A 428 -19.89 26.77 1.08
CA CYS A 428 -20.15 26.09 2.35
C CYS A 428 -19.61 26.87 3.55
N ASP A 429 -20.39 26.87 4.63
CA ASP A 429 -19.97 27.36 5.93
C ASP A 429 -19.58 26.19 6.83
N ILE A 430 -18.29 26.03 7.07
CA ILE A 430 -17.75 24.93 7.87
C ILE A 430 -17.52 25.40 9.30
N ALA A 431 -18.05 24.67 10.27
CA ALA A 431 -17.81 24.96 11.67
C ALA A 431 -16.34 24.68 12.05
N ILE A 432 -15.64 25.70 12.56
CA ILE A 432 -14.26 25.63 13.05
C ILE A 432 -14.24 25.80 14.57
N ALA A 433 -13.43 24.99 15.24
CA ALA A 433 -13.07 25.18 16.65
C ALA A 433 -11.63 25.70 16.74
N TYR A 434 -11.46 26.91 17.27
CA TYR A 434 -10.15 27.49 17.52
C TYR A 434 -9.51 26.86 18.77
N GLN A 435 -8.17 26.84 18.82
CA GLN A 435 -7.41 26.28 19.95
C GLN A 435 -7.73 26.97 21.30
N ASP A 436 -8.26 28.19 21.28
CA ASP A 436 -8.72 28.92 22.47
C ASP A 436 -10.14 28.52 22.94
N GLY A 437 -10.76 27.53 22.29
CA GLY A 437 -12.09 27.02 22.59
C GLY A 437 -13.23 27.80 21.92
N ARG A 438 -12.95 28.86 21.16
CA ARG A 438 -13.98 29.58 20.40
C ARG A 438 -14.47 28.73 19.23
N LYS A 439 -15.77 28.82 18.94
CA LYS A 439 -16.38 28.25 17.74
C LYS A 439 -16.68 29.36 16.75
N GLY A 440 -16.35 29.15 15.49
CA GLY A 440 -16.68 30.07 14.40
C GLY A 440 -17.12 29.30 13.15
N ASN A 441 -17.55 30.05 12.13
CA ASN A 441 -17.82 29.49 10.81
C ASN A 441 -16.75 30.00 9.84
N PHE A 442 -16.35 29.10 8.95
CA PHE A 442 -15.41 29.36 7.88
C PHE A 442 -16.12 29.15 6.55
N SER A 443 -16.38 30.25 5.86
CA SER A 443 -16.99 30.24 4.54
C SER A 443 -15.93 29.92 3.50
N ALA A 444 -16.21 28.94 2.65
CA ALA A 444 -15.36 28.58 1.53
C ALA A 444 -16.17 28.29 0.27
N HIS A 445 -15.61 28.67 -0.86
CA HIS A 445 -16.05 28.24 -2.17
C HIS A 445 -15.31 26.95 -2.53
N VAL A 446 -16.02 25.87 -2.83
CA VAL A 446 -15.42 24.58 -3.16
C VAL A 446 -15.84 24.17 -4.56
N GLU A 447 -14.84 23.92 -5.39
CA GLU A 447 -14.99 23.49 -6.76
C GLU A 447 -15.08 21.96 -6.86
N ILE A 448 -15.98 21.48 -7.72
CA ILE A 448 -16.24 20.06 -7.94
C ILE A 448 -15.69 19.69 -9.31
N THR A 449 -14.87 18.65 -9.33
CA THR A 449 -14.06 18.33 -10.50
C THR A 449 -14.40 16.94 -11.00
N ASP A 450 -14.80 16.87 -12.26
CA ASP A 450 -14.97 15.62 -12.99
C ASP A 450 -13.61 15.02 -13.38
N ILE A 451 -13.54 13.69 -13.40
CA ILE A 451 -12.34 12.95 -13.83
C ILE A 451 -12.32 12.73 -15.35
N GLU A 452 -13.49 12.58 -15.99
CA GLU A 452 -13.66 12.37 -17.43
C GLU A 452 -14.44 13.57 -18.03
N GLY A 453 -13.76 14.45 -18.79
CA GLY A 453 -14.29 15.76 -19.27
C GLY A 453 -14.18 16.87 -18.20
N SER A 454 -13.96 18.16 -18.46
CA SER A 454 -13.93 18.98 -19.67
C SER A 454 -12.63 19.79 -19.77
N GLU A 455 -12.32 20.16 -21.01
CA GLU A 455 -11.25 21.05 -21.44
C GLU A 455 -11.14 22.29 -20.55
N ILE A 456 -9.90 22.65 -20.24
CA ILE A 456 -9.52 23.97 -19.75
C ILE A 456 -10.21 24.99 -20.67
N SER A 457 -11.25 25.65 -20.14
CA SER A 457 -11.73 26.91 -20.72
C SER A 457 -10.55 27.87 -20.67
N ALA A 458 -9.85 27.97 -21.79
CA ALA A 458 -8.85 29.00 -22.02
C ALA A 458 -9.62 30.33 -21.99
N ALA A 459 -9.68 30.94 -20.80
CA ALA A 459 -10.06 32.33 -20.66
C ALA A 459 -9.02 33.17 -21.40
N ALA A 460 -9.45 33.75 -22.52
CA ALA A 460 -8.78 34.83 -23.23
C ALA A 460 -9.10 36.18 -22.57
#